data_AF-A0A1R1DAY2-F1
#
_entry.id   AF-A0A1R1DAY2-F1
#
_cell.length_a   1.000
_cell.length_b   1.000
_cell.length_c   1.000
_cell.angle_alpha   90.00
_cell.angle_beta   90.00
_cell.angle_gamma   90.00
#
_symmetry.space_group_name_H-M   'P 1'
#
loop_
_entity.id
_entity.type
_entity.pdbx_description
1 polymer ?
#
loop_
_entity_poly.entity_id
_entity_poly.type
_entity_poly.pdbx_seq_one_letter_code
_entity_poly.pdbx_strand_id
1 'polypeptide(L)'
;MHTKKWIVLFLSMIVVISVLSACGSNNAKKDGNSSAGENSAGNDKSNEPLTITFFDKNTGDKFSNAVAAEITKRTGITVEIQQPTGNPAEKLNLMLASDDLPDLIMFERSSDLVNKYIESGAIIPLNDLIEKHGPDVATMYGDVLNKTRYKDGKNYYLSNWYGFENEPVFGFNMRKDILKELAPDKAEGGVPFTETEFKQLLLDFKAKYPTMDGKETIALSMDGENFGGTLGTFKGMFGMLPFYDENGELKFDVKDPQYRKMILYMNDLYSTGLIDKEWAINKKQAWEQKLATGSVFASTGAYWDAGGANTILKKDRGEESQLFPYKVVVDGVDPAKTTYGGRSSLGWDAITITKKNKDPERTMKFMNFLASEEGQYLLMWGIEGQHWDMKDGKHTPRPEVLQSFKDDWNAYTKESGIRKWTWFIKNGNGSDGTPYDLAGRFERGAVDQMALKNLSDSVYDSVLFDGLGPQGGTPEALNEQKVNDIVKQGLTKAIMAKSPEEANSIFDKMLSDMKAAGDTKVEAIYTTNYKNRVELWK
;
A
#
# COMPACT_ATOMS: atom_id res chain seq x y z
N MET A 1 -32.11 28.57 31.10
CA MET A 1 -32.71 27.21 31.18
C MET A 1 -34.22 27.34 31.07
N HIS A 2 -34.85 27.18 29.89
CA HIS A 2 -36.29 26.87 29.77
C HIS A 2 -36.78 26.47 28.35
N THR A 3 -35.89 26.08 27.42
CA THR A 3 -36.29 25.72 26.04
C THR A 3 -35.99 24.28 25.61
N LYS A 4 -35.52 23.41 26.53
CA LYS A 4 -35.17 22.01 26.20
C LYS A 4 -36.25 20.94 26.51
N LYS A 5 -37.43 21.31 27.01
CA LYS A 5 -38.47 20.32 27.40
C LYS A 5 -39.61 20.10 26.39
N TRP A 6 -39.71 20.91 25.33
CA TRP A 6 -40.83 20.81 24.37
C TRP A 6 -40.49 20.09 23.06
N ILE A 7 -39.21 19.91 22.74
CA ILE A 7 -38.78 19.21 21.51
C ILE A 7 -38.81 17.67 21.70
N VAL A 8 -38.68 17.20 22.93
CA VAL A 8 -38.71 15.75 23.25
C VAL A 8 -40.12 15.15 23.14
N LEU A 9 -41.19 15.95 23.26
CA LEU A 9 -42.56 15.45 23.16
C LEU A 9 -43.07 15.30 21.71
N PHE A 10 -42.46 16.00 20.74
CA PHE A 10 -42.93 16.00 19.34
C PHE A 10 -42.29 14.91 18.47
N LEU A 11 -41.12 14.37 18.86
CA LEU A 11 -40.45 13.29 18.12
C LEU A 11 -40.98 11.88 18.46
N SER A 12 -41.66 11.72 19.59
CA SER A 12 -42.18 10.44 20.08
C SER A 12 -43.59 10.07 19.56
N MET A 13 -44.21 10.91 18.72
CA MET A 13 -45.58 10.67 18.21
C MET A 13 -45.65 10.29 16.72
N ILE A 14 -44.52 10.22 16.01
CA ILE A 14 -44.47 9.91 14.56
C ILE A 14 -44.07 8.44 14.28
N VAL A 15 -43.66 7.66 15.30
CA VAL A 15 -43.17 6.28 15.12
C VAL A 15 -44.25 5.20 15.35
N VAL A 16 -45.53 5.55 15.55
CA VAL A 16 -46.58 4.58 15.93
C VAL A 16 -47.70 4.40 14.88
N ILE A 17 -47.60 4.90 13.64
CA ILE A 17 -48.66 4.76 12.62
C ILE A 17 -48.16 4.23 11.26
N SER A 18 -47.50 3.06 11.25
CA SER A 18 -47.23 2.38 9.95
C SER A 18 -47.37 0.86 9.98
N VAL A 19 -47.97 0.30 11.03
CA VAL A 19 -48.44 -1.10 11.01
C VAL A 19 -49.96 -1.07 10.87
N LEU A 20 -50.46 -1.79 9.86
CA LEU A 20 -51.87 -2.03 9.48
C LEU A 20 -52.38 -1.17 8.32
N SER A 21 -52.24 -1.66 7.09
CA SER A 21 -53.27 -1.62 6.03
C SER A 21 -52.80 -2.33 4.76
N ALA A 22 -53.06 -3.63 4.63
CA ALA A 22 -53.22 -4.30 3.32
C ALA A 22 -53.79 -5.73 3.49
N CYS A 23 -55.04 -5.82 3.96
CA CYS A 23 -55.91 -6.96 3.68
C CYS A 23 -57.31 -6.39 3.40
N GLY A 24 -57.75 -6.54 2.15
CA GLY A 24 -59.03 -6.02 1.66
C GLY A 24 -59.38 -6.64 0.31
N SER A 25 -59.92 -7.86 0.39
CA SER A 25 -60.51 -8.67 -0.68
C SER A 25 -61.50 -7.91 -1.56
N ASN A 26 -61.48 -8.17 -2.88
CA ASN A 26 -62.74 -8.37 -3.59
C ASN A 26 -62.63 -9.35 -4.77
N ASN A 27 -63.60 -10.26 -4.79
CA ASN A 27 -63.78 -11.39 -5.69
C ASN A 27 -64.25 -10.97 -7.08
N ALA A 28 -63.65 -11.53 -8.14
CA ALA A 28 -64.36 -11.83 -9.38
C ALA A 28 -63.73 -13.08 -10.04
N LYS A 29 -64.39 -14.23 -9.86
CA LYS A 29 -64.14 -15.46 -10.61
C LYS A 29 -64.57 -15.29 -12.06
N LYS A 30 -63.73 -15.75 -12.99
CA LYS A 30 -64.19 -16.47 -14.18
C LYS A 30 -63.15 -17.48 -14.62
N ASP A 31 -63.58 -18.74 -14.67
CA ASP A 31 -62.82 -19.94 -15.02
C ASP A 31 -62.37 -19.95 -16.49
N GLY A 32 -61.26 -20.65 -16.73
CA GLY A 32 -60.75 -21.00 -18.06
C GLY A 32 -59.55 -21.94 -17.95
N ASN A 33 -59.83 -23.24 -17.80
CA ASN A 33 -58.88 -24.34 -17.72
C ASN A 33 -58.11 -24.54 -19.05
N SER A 34 -56.78 -24.66 -19.01
CA SER A 34 -55.99 -25.44 -19.98
C SER A 34 -54.57 -25.72 -19.43
N SER A 35 -54.27 -27.01 -19.34
CA SER A 35 -53.01 -27.64 -18.96
C SER A 35 -51.91 -27.53 -20.02
N ALA A 36 -50.66 -27.30 -19.63
CA ALA A 36 -49.46 -28.01 -20.11
C ALA A 36 -48.16 -27.35 -19.60
N GLY A 37 -47.21 -28.18 -19.15
CA GLY A 37 -45.77 -27.89 -19.22
C GLY A 37 -45.08 -27.55 -17.90
N GLU A 38 -44.70 -28.57 -17.13
CA GLU A 38 -43.55 -28.48 -16.23
C GLU A 38 -42.30 -28.13 -17.04
N ASN A 39 -41.73 -26.95 -16.77
CA ASN A 39 -40.32 -26.71 -16.99
C ASN A 39 -39.79 -26.10 -15.70
N SER A 40 -38.96 -26.87 -15.01
CA SER A 40 -38.19 -26.41 -13.85
C SER A 40 -37.21 -25.35 -14.31
N ALA A 41 -37.64 -24.08 -14.26
CA ALA A 41 -36.74 -22.95 -14.30
C ALA A 41 -36.00 -22.93 -12.97
N GLY A 42 -34.74 -23.39 -12.99
CA GLY A 42 -33.79 -23.06 -11.94
C GLY A 42 -33.73 -21.53 -11.83
N ASN A 43 -34.14 -21.01 -10.68
CA ASN A 43 -34.09 -19.59 -10.36
C ASN A 43 -32.60 -19.20 -10.30
N ASP A 44 -32.04 -18.73 -11.41
CA ASP A 44 -30.69 -18.19 -11.44
C ASP A 44 -30.70 -16.83 -10.74
N LYS A 45 -30.38 -16.81 -9.45
CA LYS A 45 -30.26 -15.60 -8.62
C LYS A 45 -29.05 -14.72 -8.99
N SER A 46 -28.35 -15.03 -10.08
CA SER A 46 -27.08 -14.40 -10.47
C SER A 46 -27.14 -12.87 -10.58
N ASN A 47 -28.32 -12.30 -10.86
CA ASN A 47 -28.52 -10.85 -11.08
C ASN A 47 -29.46 -10.13 -10.10
N GLU A 48 -29.94 -10.77 -9.02
CA GLU A 48 -30.77 -10.05 -8.02
C GLU A 48 -29.92 -8.99 -7.30
N PRO A 49 -30.40 -7.77 -6.97
CA PRO A 49 -29.57 -6.82 -6.22
C PRO A 49 -29.06 -7.38 -4.89
N LEU A 50 -27.75 -7.36 -4.66
CA LEU A 50 -27.11 -7.77 -3.40
C LEU A 50 -26.19 -6.64 -2.90
N THR A 51 -26.28 -6.32 -1.62
CA THR A 51 -25.32 -5.42 -0.97
C THR A 51 -24.40 -6.24 -0.09
N ILE A 52 -23.09 -6.07 -0.28
CA ILE A 52 -22.05 -6.66 0.57
C ILE A 52 -21.32 -5.57 1.35
N THR A 53 -21.03 -5.84 2.61
CA THR A 53 -20.22 -4.98 3.47
C THR A 53 -18.75 -5.33 3.33
N PHE A 54 -17.89 -4.32 3.17
CA PHE A 54 -16.45 -4.52 2.99
C PHE A 54 -15.65 -3.58 3.91
N PHE A 55 -14.92 -4.17 4.86
CA PHE A 55 -13.87 -3.45 5.56
C PHE A 55 -12.65 -3.25 4.66
N ASP A 56 -12.49 -2.03 4.16
CA ASP A 56 -11.37 -1.60 3.32
C ASP A 56 -10.54 -0.55 4.07
N LYS A 57 -9.30 -0.90 4.42
CA LYS A 57 -8.40 0.02 5.12
C LYS A 57 -7.82 1.12 4.22
N ASN A 58 -7.81 0.93 2.90
CA ASN A 58 -7.17 1.82 1.94
C ASN A 58 -8.10 2.96 1.48
N THR A 59 -9.42 2.80 1.53
CA THR A 59 -10.35 3.86 1.14
C THR A 59 -11.65 3.89 1.93
N GLY A 60 -12.18 5.09 2.16
CA GLY A 60 -13.51 5.32 2.74
C GLY A 60 -14.43 6.15 1.86
N ASP A 61 -14.12 6.25 0.57
CA ASP A 61 -15.07 6.83 -0.37
C ASP A 61 -16.24 5.88 -0.60
N LYS A 62 -17.42 6.46 -0.84
CA LYS A 62 -18.62 5.68 -1.17
C LYS A 62 -18.43 4.96 -2.50
N PHE A 63 -18.96 3.75 -2.59
CA PHE A 63 -18.97 2.95 -3.82
C PHE A 63 -20.02 3.48 -4.81
N SER A 64 -19.77 4.68 -5.36
CA SER A 64 -20.75 5.42 -6.18
C SER A 64 -20.17 6.15 -7.39
N ASN A 65 -18.88 6.00 -7.67
CA ASN A 65 -18.25 6.55 -8.88
C ASN A 65 -18.64 5.75 -10.14
N ALA A 66 -18.22 6.22 -11.31
CA ALA A 66 -18.60 5.61 -12.59
C ALA A 66 -18.20 4.13 -12.67
N VAL A 67 -16.98 3.78 -12.27
CA VAL A 67 -16.52 2.38 -12.19
C VAL A 67 -17.38 1.56 -11.22
N ALA A 68 -17.68 2.06 -10.03
CA ALA A 68 -18.52 1.38 -9.06
C ALA A 68 -19.95 1.12 -9.59
N ALA A 69 -20.51 2.08 -10.32
CA ALA A 69 -21.82 1.94 -10.97
C ALA A 69 -21.78 0.86 -12.07
N GLU A 70 -20.73 0.82 -12.88
CA GLU A 70 -20.58 -0.21 -13.93
C GLU A 70 -20.35 -1.60 -13.33
N ILE A 71 -19.55 -1.71 -12.26
CA ILE A 71 -19.39 -2.96 -11.50
C ILE A 71 -20.76 -3.44 -10.98
N THR A 72 -21.54 -2.54 -10.37
CA THR A 72 -22.88 -2.86 -9.85
C THR A 72 -23.80 -3.35 -10.96
N LYS A 73 -23.79 -2.67 -12.12
CA LYS A 73 -24.60 -3.05 -13.27
C LYS A 73 -24.25 -4.43 -13.82
N ARG A 74 -22.96 -4.79 -13.87
CA ARG A 74 -22.49 -6.07 -14.43
C ARG A 74 -22.66 -7.26 -13.49
N THR A 75 -22.64 -7.02 -12.18
CA THR A 75 -22.62 -8.09 -11.17
C THR A 75 -23.89 -8.17 -10.31
N GLY A 76 -24.71 -7.12 -10.34
CA GLY A 76 -25.82 -6.90 -9.41
C GLY A 76 -25.37 -6.69 -7.96
N ILE A 77 -24.07 -6.47 -7.71
CA ILE A 77 -23.50 -6.30 -6.37
C ILE A 77 -23.12 -4.83 -6.13
N THR A 78 -23.63 -4.27 -5.03
CA THR A 78 -23.20 -2.99 -4.48
C THR A 78 -22.36 -3.23 -3.22
N VAL A 79 -21.29 -2.45 -3.04
CA VAL A 79 -20.40 -2.57 -1.88
C VAL A 79 -20.65 -1.43 -0.89
N GLU A 80 -20.89 -1.76 0.37
CA GLU A 80 -20.86 -0.80 1.48
C GLU A 80 -19.47 -0.79 2.10
N ILE A 81 -18.70 0.28 1.85
CA ILE A 81 -17.34 0.43 2.33
C ILE A 81 -17.32 0.88 3.80
N GLN A 82 -16.62 0.12 4.63
CA GLN A 82 -16.37 0.40 6.04
C GLN A 82 -14.88 0.72 6.25
N GLN A 83 -14.51 1.99 6.13
CA GLN A 83 -13.14 2.40 6.42
C GLN A 83 -12.95 2.56 7.94
N PRO A 84 -11.86 2.02 8.53
CA PRO A 84 -11.55 2.25 9.93
C PRO A 84 -11.30 3.74 10.19
N THR A 85 -11.89 4.26 11.25
CA THR A 85 -11.42 5.49 11.88
C THR A 85 -10.30 5.13 12.87
N GLY A 86 -9.13 5.76 12.73
CA GLY A 86 -7.96 5.44 13.55
C GLY A 86 -7.18 4.24 13.03
N ASN A 87 -6.57 3.46 13.93
CA ASN A 87 -5.69 2.34 13.58
C ASN A 87 -6.51 1.13 13.05
N PRO A 88 -6.28 0.67 11.80
CA PRO A 88 -6.98 -0.48 11.24
C PRO A 88 -6.80 -1.78 12.05
N ALA A 89 -5.61 -2.05 12.59
CA ALA A 89 -5.31 -3.27 13.33
C ALA A 89 -6.09 -3.34 14.66
N GLU A 90 -6.26 -2.21 15.35
CA GLU A 90 -7.08 -2.14 16.56
C GLU A 90 -8.56 -2.44 16.25
N LYS A 91 -9.08 -1.88 15.15
CA LYS A 91 -10.47 -2.13 14.70
C LYS A 91 -10.70 -3.60 14.35
N LEU A 92 -9.77 -4.23 13.65
CA LEU A 92 -9.84 -5.65 13.33
C LEU A 92 -9.83 -6.52 14.59
N ASN A 93 -8.96 -6.24 15.57
CA ASN A 93 -8.99 -6.97 16.84
C ASN A 93 -10.35 -6.85 17.57
N LEU A 94 -10.96 -5.66 17.54
CA LEU A 94 -12.29 -5.44 18.13
C LEU A 94 -13.37 -6.24 17.39
N MET A 95 -13.39 -6.20 16.05
CA MET A 95 -14.33 -6.96 15.21
C MET A 95 -14.24 -8.47 15.47
N LEU A 96 -13.01 -8.98 15.56
CA LEU A 96 -12.77 -10.39 15.86
C LEU A 96 -13.30 -10.77 17.25
N ALA A 97 -13.07 -9.93 18.25
CA ALA A 97 -13.53 -10.17 19.62
C ALA A 97 -15.06 -10.08 19.78
N SER A 98 -15.72 -9.19 19.03
CA SER A 98 -17.18 -9.02 19.07
C SER A 98 -17.94 -9.95 18.12
N ASP A 99 -17.26 -10.69 17.25
CA ASP A 99 -17.86 -11.46 16.14
C ASP A 99 -18.72 -10.60 15.19
N ASP A 100 -18.46 -9.29 15.17
CA ASP A 100 -19.12 -8.30 14.31
C ASP A 100 -18.30 -8.14 13.03
N LEU A 101 -18.48 -9.10 12.13
CA LEU A 101 -17.69 -9.22 10.91
C LEU A 101 -18.50 -8.73 9.70
N PRO A 102 -17.91 -7.90 8.82
CA PRO A 102 -18.49 -7.61 7.51
C PRO A 102 -18.44 -8.84 6.59
N ASP A 103 -18.96 -8.75 5.37
CA ASP A 103 -18.94 -9.83 4.39
C ASP A 103 -17.52 -10.07 3.83
N LEU A 104 -16.77 -8.98 3.65
CA LEU A 104 -15.38 -8.98 3.20
C LEU A 104 -14.49 -8.20 4.16
N ILE A 105 -13.26 -8.67 4.36
CA ILE A 105 -12.23 -7.95 5.12
C ILE A 105 -10.93 -7.89 4.33
N MET A 106 -10.34 -6.70 4.29
CA MET A 106 -9.01 -6.48 3.78
C MET A 106 -8.01 -6.26 4.91
N PHE A 107 -6.98 -7.09 4.95
CA PHE A 107 -5.87 -7.01 5.89
C PHE A 107 -4.62 -6.48 5.20
N GLU A 108 -3.69 -5.94 5.98
CA GLU A 108 -2.28 -5.93 5.55
C GLU A 108 -1.78 -7.38 5.56
N ARG A 109 -1.29 -7.89 4.43
CA ARG A 109 -0.96 -9.32 4.28
C ARG A 109 0.18 -9.78 5.19
N SER A 110 1.12 -8.88 5.49
CA SER A 110 2.22 -9.12 6.44
C SER A 110 1.77 -9.20 7.90
N SER A 111 0.53 -8.80 8.21
CA SER A 111 0.00 -8.79 9.57
C SER A 111 -0.42 -10.18 10.01
N ASP A 112 -0.02 -10.56 11.23
CA ASP A 112 -0.48 -11.79 11.89
C ASP A 112 -2.01 -11.84 12.12
N LEU A 113 -2.70 -10.70 12.00
CA LEU A 113 -4.17 -10.67 12.08
C LEU A 113 -4.82 -11.62 11.07
N VAL A 114 -4.24 -11.79 9.87
CA VAL A 114 -4.76 -12.76 8.90
C VAL A 114 -4.80 -14.16 9.51
N ASN A 115 -3.71 -14.60 10.13
CA ASN A 115 -3.62 -15.93 10.75
C ASN A 115 -4.63 -16.12 11.88
N LYS A 116 -4.80 -15.11 12.76
CA LYS A 116 -5.78 -15.16 13.85
C LYS A 116 -7.22 -15.32 13.36
N TYR A 117 -7.56 -14.68 12.24
CA TYR A 117 -8.87 -14.84 11.61
C TYR A 117 -9.05 -16.22 10.98
N ILE A 118 -7.98 -16.81 10.42
CA ILE A 118 -8.02 -18.20 9.92
C ILE A 118 -8.26 -19.16 11.08
N GLU A 119 -7.48 -19.05 12.16
CA GLU A 119 -7.50 -19.99 13.28
C GLU A 119 -8.79 -19.92 14.11
N SER A 120 -9.39 -18.73 14.21
CA SER A 120 -10.71 -18.57 14.85
C SER A 120 -11.88 -19.02 13.95
N GLY A 121 -11.62 -19.36 12.69
CA GLY A 121 -12.65 -19.67 11.69
C GLY A 121 -13.48 -18.46 11.28
N ALA A 122 -13.01 -17.23 11.55
CA ALA A 122 -13.71 -15.99 11.19
C ALA A 122 -13.72 -15.74 9.67
N ILE A 123 -12.71 -16.24 8.95
CA ILE A 123 -12.66 -16.24 7.48
C ILE A 123 -12.70 -17.67 6.93
N ILE A 124 -13.36 -17.83 5.78
CA ILE A 124 -13.60 -19.14 5.17
C ILE A 124 -12.50 -19.50 4.17
N PRO A 125 -12.18 -20.79 3.97
CA PRO A 125 -11.29 -21.21 2.88
C PRO A 125 -11.96 -20.94 1.53
N LEU A 126 -11.14 -20.59 0.53
CA LEU A 126 -11.59 -20.19 -0.80
C LEU A 126 -11.45 -21.28 -1.85
N ASN A 127 -10.76 -22.39 -1.59
CA ASN A 127 -10.41 -23.39 -2.60
C ASN A 127 -11.62 -23.91 -3.39
N ASP A 128 -12.66 -24.40 -2.70
CA ASP A 128 -13.88 -24.91 -3.35
C ASP A 128 -14.64 -23.83 -4.11
N LEU A 129 -14.62 -22.59 -3.60
CA LEU A 129 -15.25 -21.44 -4.26
C LEU A 129 -14.47 -21.06 -5.53
N ILE A 130 -13.15 -21.05 -5.49
CA ILE A 130 -12.29 -20.78 -6.65
C ILE A 130 -12.49 -21.87 -7.71
N GLU A 131 -12.52 -23.14 -7.31
CA GLU A 131 -12.72 -24.26 -8.24
C GLU A 131 -14.07 -24.17 -8.97
N LYS A 132 -15.15 -23.83 -8.26
CA LYS A 132 -16.52 -23.81 -8.83
C LYS A 132 -16.90 -22.49 -9.49
N HIS A 133 -16.34 -21.37 -9.03
CA HIS A 133 -16.81 -20.02 -9.35
C HIS A 133 -15.70 -19.01 -9.65
N GLY A 134 -14.43 -19.41 -9.56
CA GLY A 134 -13.26 -18.54 -9.70
C GLY A 134 -12.27 -18.91 -10.81
N PRO A 135 -12.69 -19.24 -12.05
CA PRO A 135 -11.76 -19.65 -13.11
C PRO A 135 -10.74 -18.56 -13.49
N ASP A 136 -11.13 -17.29 -13.48
CA ASP A 136 -10.22 -16.17 -13.76
C ASP A 136 -9.26 -15.95 -12.60
N VAL A 137 -9.73 -16.10 -11.35
CA VAL A 137 -8.84 -16.10 -10.17
C VAL A 137 -7.78 -17.19 -10.30
N ALA A 138 -8.17 -18.42 -10.63
CA ALA A 138 -7.25 -19.53 -10.82
C ALA A 138 -6.20 -19.22 -11.89
N THR A 139 -6.64 -18.66 -13.03
CA THR A 139 -5.77 -18.31 -14.16
C THR A 139 -4.84 -17.15 -13.85
N MET A 140 -5.37 -16.06 -13.30
CA MET A 140 -4.66 -14.80 -13.13
C MET A 140 -3.64 -14.85 -12.00
N TYR A 141 -3.97 -15.53 -10.89
CA TYR A 141 -3.06 -15.67 -9.75
C TYR A 141 -2.03 -16.78 -9.97
N GLY A 142 -2.40 -17.89 -10.63
CA GLY A 142 -1.49 -19.01 -10.90
C GLY A 142 -0.70 -19.45 -9.66
N ASP A 143 0.63 -19.39 -9.73
CA ASP A 143 1.54 -19.78 -8.63
C ASP A 143 1.40 -18.89 -7.37
N VAL A 144 0.82 -17.69 -7.47
CA VAL A 144 0.49 -16.87 -6.29
C VAL A 144 -0.49 -17.62 -5.37
N LEU A 145 -1.43 -18.41 -5.92
CA LEU A 145 -2.30 -19.24 -5.09
C LEU A 145 -1.51 -20.32 -4.35
N ASN A 146 -0.47 -20.90 -4.94
CA ASN A 146 0.37 -21.86 -4.24
C ASN A 146 1.12 -21.20 -3.07
N LYS A 147 1.69 -20.02 -3.32
CA LYS A 147 2.50 -19.27 -2.33
C LYS A 147 1.72 -18.61 -1.20
N THR A 148 0.41 -18.44 -1.36
CA THR A 148 -0.50 -17.84 -0.35
C THR A 148 -1.28 -18.87 0.47
N ARG A 149 -0.97 -20.16 0.32
CA ARG A 149 -1.59 -21.21 1.16
C ARG A 149 -1.20 -21.03 2.61
N TYR A 150 -2.18 -21.23 3.49
CA TYR A 150 -1.96 -21.36 4.91
C TYR A 150 -1.34 -22.73 5.25
N LYS A 151 -0.94 -22.94 6.51
CA LYS A 151 -0.25 -24.16 6.99
C LYS A 151 -1.04 -25.46 6.78
N ASP A 152 -2.35 -25.37 6.55
CA ASP A 152 -3.23 -26.50 6.24
C ASP A 152 -3.39 -26.77 4.73
N GLY A 153 -2.67 -26.03 3.88
CA GLY A 153 -2.68 -26.15 2.43
C GLY A 153 -3.81 -25.37 1.73
N LYS A 154 -4.65 -24.63 2.45
CA LYS A 154 -5.79 -23.89 1.89
C LYS A 154 -5.50 -22.41 1.67
N ASN A 155 -6.21 -21.80 0.73
CA ASN A 155 -6.21 -20.37 0.50
C ASN A 155 -7.36 -19.71 1.25
N TYR A 156 -7.09 -18.61 1.95
CA TYR A 156 -8.09 -17.87 2.72
C TYR A 156 -8.29 -16.43 2.24
N TYR A 157 -7.43 -15.97 1.35
CA TYR A 157 -7.48 -14.62 0.81
C TYR A 157 -6.98 -14.59 -0.63
N LEU A 158 -7.30 -13.50 -1.32
CA LEU A 158 -6.68 -13.10 -2.58
C LEU A 158 -5.89 -11.81 -2.37
N SER A 159 -4.67 -11.76 -2.91
CA SER A 159 -3.78 -10.60 -2.81
C SER A 159 -4.15 -9.48 -3.79
N ASN A 160 -3.94 -8.21 -3.42
CA ASN A 160 -3.84 -7.14 -4.44
C ASN A 160 -2.38 -6.85 -4.80
N TRP A 161 -2.15 -6.16 -5.92
CA TRP A 161 -0.82 -5.80 -6.43
C TRP A 161 0.17 -6.97 -6.46
N TYR A 162 -0.29 -8.15 -6.86
CA TYR A 162 0.52 -9.37 -6.96
C TYR A 162 1.22 -9.49 -8.32
N GLY A 163 2.21 -10.37 -8.39
CA GLY A 163 3.13 -10.48 -9.52
C GLY A 163 4.36 -9.61 -9.33
N PHE A 164 5.51 -10.07 -9.81
CA PHE A 164 6.75 -9.29 -9.72
C PHE A 164 6.89 -8.39 -10.95
N GLU A 165 7.19 -7.11 -10.73
CA GLU A 165 7.53 -6.15 -11.79
C GLU A 165 8.82 -5.42 -11.44
N ASN A 166 9.58 -5.02 -12.46
CA ASN A 166 10.86 -4.32 -12.28
C ASN A 166 10.65 -2.83 -12.00
N GLU A 167 9.92 -2.51 -10.93
CA GLU A 167 9.60 -1.15 -10.54
C GLU A 167 10.38 -0.73 -9.29
N PRO A 168 11.15 0.38 -9.36
CA PRO A 168 11.84 0.91 -8.21
C PRO A 168 10.85 1.45 -7.17
N VAL A 169 11.28 1.51 -5.91
CA VAL A 169 10.45 1.97 -4.78
C VAL A 169 11.08 3.20 -4.15
N PHE A 170 12.22 3.02 -3.48
CA PHE A 170 12.90 4.05 -2.71
C PHE A 170 13.93 4.81 -3.54
N GLY A 171 14.18 6.06 -3.19
CA GLY A 171 15.27 6.84 -3.77
C GLY A 171 15.60 8.06 -2.93
N PHE A 172 16.72 8.71 -3.24
CA PHE A 172 16.98 10.08 -2.78
C PHE A 172 16.30 11.03 -3.76
N ASN A 173 15.14 11.54 -3.37
CA ASN A 173 14.32 12.41 -4.19
C ASN A 173 14.87 13.82 -4.11
N MET A 174 15.44 14.35 -5.19
CA MET A 174 16.15 15.63 -5.23
C MET A 174 15.58 16.56 -6.29
N ARG A 175 15.57 17.86 -6.01
CA ARG A 175 15.17 18.92 -6.94
C ARG A 175 16.07 18.96 -8.17
N LYS A 176 15.51 18.66 -9.36
CA LYS A 176 16.30 18.56 -10.61
C LYS A 176 16.85 19.91 -11.07
N ASP A 177 16.07 20.98 -10.95
CA ASP A 177 16.49 22.34 -11.29
C ASP A 177 17.70 22.80 -10.45
N ILE A 178 17.72 22.51 -9.15
CA ILE A 178 18.86 22.78 -8.28
C ILE A 178 20.05 21.88 -8.65
N LEU A 179 19.80 20.60 -8.94
CA LEU A 179 20.85 19.67 -9.40
C LEU A 179 21.53 20.13 -10.69
N LYS A 180 20.80 20.73 -11.64
CA LYS A 180 21.40 21.28 -12.86
C LYS A 180 22.42 22.38 -12.57
N GLU A 181 22.27 23.10 -11.46
CA GLU A 181 23.21 24.12 -11.06
C GLU A 181 24.38 23.60 -10.24
N LEU A 182 24.15 22.58 -9.39
CA LEU A 182 25.14 22.09 -8.43
C LEU A 182 25.91 20.85 -8.92
N ALA A 183 25.30 20.01 -9.75
CA ALA A 183 25.85 18.78 -10.32
C ALA A 183 25.32 18.54 -11.76
N PRO A 184 25.62 19.44 -12.71
CA PRO A 184 25.05 19.42 -14.06
C PRO A 184 25.32 18.12 -14.84
N ASP A 185 26.43 17.45 -14.55
CA ASP A 185 26.82 16.18 -15.17
C ASP A 185 25.97 14.98 -14.72
N LYS A 186 25.30 15.09 -13.56
CA LYS A 186 24.44 14.03 -12.99
C LYS A 186 22.96 14.39 -12.93
N ALA A 187 22.60 15.65 -13.17
CA ALA A 187 21.22 16.14 -13.08
C ALA A 187 20.23 15.39 -13.98
N GLU A 188 20.67 14.91 -15.14
CA GLU A 188 19.82 14.12 -16.06
C GLU A 188 19.72 12.63 -15.70
N GLY A 189 20.39 12.18 -14.63
CA GLY A 189 20.38 10.79 -14.16
C GLY A 189 21.17 9.81 -15.04
N GLY A 190 21.16 8.54 -14.66
CA GLY A 190 21.90 7.43 -15.27
C GLY A 190 23.29 7.22 -14.68
N VAL A 191 23.74 8.10 -13.78
CA VAL A 191 24.99 7.97 -13.04
C VAL A 191 24.68 8.13 -11.56
N PRO A 192 25.10 7.21 -10.68
CA PRO A 192 24.87 7.33 -9.25
C PRO A 192 25.73 8.44 -8.63
N PHE A 193 25.23 8.98 -7.52
CA PHE A 193 26.03 9.77 -6.59
C PHE A 193 26.70 8.83 -5.58
N THR A 194 27.91 9.15 -5.14
CA THR A 194 28.46 8.52 -3.94
C THR A 194 27.94 9.21 -2.67
N GLU A 195 28.07 8.57 -1.51
CA GLU A 195 27.66 9.16 -0.23
C GLU A 195 28.42 10.46 0.10
N THR A 196 29.70 10.54 -0.29
CA THR A 196 30.51 11.76 -0.19
C THR A 196 30.00 12.86 -1.10
N GLU A 197 29.71 12.55 -2.37
CA GLU A 197 29.14 13.53 -3.31
C GLU A 197 27.76 14.01 -2.86
N PHE A 198 26.91 13.11 -2.36
CA PHE A 198 25.59 13.47 -1.85
C PHE A 198 25.70 14.42 -0.65
N LYS A 199 26.58 14.14 0.33
CA LYS A 199 26.81 15.06 1.46
C LYS A 199 27.32 16.42 0.98
N GLN A 200 28.28 16.45 0.05
CA GLN A 200 28.82 17.69 -0.49
C GLN A 200 27.73 18.51 -1.19
N LEU A 201 26.87 17.86 -1.97
CA LEU A 201 25.75 18.48 -2.65
C LEU A 201 24.75 19.14 -1.68
N LEU A 202 24.46 18.50 -0.53
CA LEU A 202 23.63 19.10 0.52
C LEU A 202 24.30 20.35 1.14
N LEU A 203 25.62 20.32 1.35
CA LEU A 203 26.38 21.47 1.84
C LEU A 203 26.37 22.62 0.82
N ASP A 204 26.62 22.33 -0.45
CA ASP A 204 26.63 23.31 -1.54
C ASP A 204 25.26 23.97 -1.70
N PHE A 205 24.18 23.19 -1.57
CA PHE A 205 22.83 23.74 -1.54
C PHE A 205 22.63 24.74 -0.40
N LYS A 206 23.00 24.39 0.84
CA LYS A 206 22.86 25.31 1.98
C LYS A 206 23.73 26.57 1.83
N ALA A 207 24.93 26.44 1.27
CA ALA A 207 25.83 27.56 1.05
C ALA A 207 25.30 28.52 -0.04
N LYS A 208 24.78 27.97 -1.14
CA LYS A 208 24.28 28.75 -2.27
C LYS A 208 22.88 29.32 -2.05
N TYR A 209 22.01 28.56 -1.38
CA TYR A 209 20.62 28.92 -1.10
C TYR A 209 20.36 28.87 0.41
N PRO A 210 20.91 29.80 1.22
CA PRO A 210 20.63 29.82 2.66
C PRO A 210 19.15 30.12 2.95
N THR A 211 18.50 30.87 2.07
CA THR A 211 17.07 31.18 2.11
C THR A 211 16.45 31.11 0.73
N MET A 212 15.19 30.68 0.65
CA MET A 212 14.35 30.76 -0.56
C MET A 212 12.98 31.31 -0.17
N ASP A 213 12.50 32.31 -0.92
CA ASP A 213 11.21 32.99 -0.68
C ASP A 213 11.04 33.47 0.77
N GLY A 214 12.13 34.01 1.34
CA GLY A 214 12.15 34.57 2.70
C GLY A 214 12.17 33.54 3.83
N LYS A 215 12.28 32.24 3.53
CA LYS A 215 12.40 31.16 4.53
C LYS A 215 13.77 30.51 4.47
N GLU A 216 14.25 30.03 5.62
CA GLU A 216 15.44 29.18 5.66
C GLU A 216 15.20 27.91 4.84
N THR A 217 16.20 27.48 4.09
CA THR A 217 16.14 26.25 3.31
C THR A 217 16.48 25.01 4.14
N ILE A 218 15.96 23.87 3.70
CA ILE A 218 16.21 22.56 4.28
C ILE A 218 16.92 21.71 3.22
N ALA A 219 18.11 21.19 3.53
CA ALA A 219 18.85 20.38 2.56
C ALA A 219 18.20 19.01 2.37
N LEU A 220 17.89 18.32 3.47
CA LEU A 220 17.22 17.02 3.47
C LEU A 220 16.08 16.99 4.48
N SER A 221 14.86 16.70 4.02
CA SER A 221 13.72 16.41 4.92
C SER A 221 13.33 14.93 4.86
N MET A 222 12.65 14.45 5.89
CA MET A 222 12.20 13.06 6.01
C MET A 222 10.76 13.03 6.50
N ASP A 223 10.01 12.00 6.10
CA ASP A 223 8.69 11.70 6.65
C ASP A 223 8.87 10.92 7.96
N GLY A 224 8.69 11.61 9.09
CA GLY A 224 8.80 11.02 10.43
C GLY A 224 7.67 10.04 10.76
N GLU A 225 6.55 10.11 10.04
CA GLU A 225 5.47 9.12 10.12
C GLU A 225 5.83 7.84 9.38
N ASN A 226 6.34 7.96 8.15
CA ASN A 226 6.86 6.84 7.36
C ASN A 226 8.38 6.63 7.53
N PHE A 227 8.83 6.47 8.78
CA PHE A 227 10.25 6.27 9.08
C PHE A 227 10.83 5.01 8.41
N GLY A 228 9.99 3.99 8.17
CA GLY A 228 10.37 2.78 7.43
C GLY A 228 10.76 3.08 5.98
N GLY A 229 10.04 3.96 5.30
CA GLY A 229 10.39 4.42 3.94
C GLY A 229 11.72 5.17 3.91
N THR A 230 11.96 6.05 4.88
CA THR A 230 13.26 6.74 5.01
C THR A 230 14.41 5.77 5.25
N LEU A 231 14.26 4.85 6.21
CA LEU A 231 15.26 3.81 6.44
C LEU A 231 15.41 2.89 5.22
N GLY A 232 14.35 2.66 4.44
CA GLY A 232 14.41 1.94 3.16
C GLY A 232 15.36 2.60 2.16
N THR A 233 15.28 3.93 2.00
CA THR A 233 16.22 4.70 1.15
C THR A 233 17.67 4.55 1.62
N PHE A 234 17.94 4.78 2.91
CA PHE A 234 19.29 4.66 3.45
C PHE A 234 19.80 3.20 3.48
N LYS A 235 18.94 2.21 3.66
CA LYS A 235 19.34 0.80 3.52
C LYS A 235 19.69 0.45 2.08
N GLY A 236 18.95 1.02 1.13
CA GLY A 236 19.16 0.86 -0.30
C GLY A 236 20.58 1.19 -0.76
N MET A 237 21.18 2.28 -0.26
CA MET A 237 22.56 2.65 -0.63
C MET A 237 23.63 1.65 -0.14
N PHE A 238 23.36 0.88 0.93
CA PHE A 238 24.26 -0.16 1.46
C PHE A 238 23.98 -1.56 0.90
N GLY A 239 22.89 -1.74 0.14
CA GLY A 239 22.48 -3.06 -0.33
C GLY A 239 21.88 -3.96 0.76
N MET A 240 21.40 -3.36 1.86
CA MET A 240 20.81 -4.13 2.97
C MET A 240 19.42 -4.66 2.60
N LEU A 241 19.10 -5.86 3.10
CA LEU A 241 17.81 -6.53 2.95
C LEU A 241 16.94 -6.33 4.20
N PRO A 242 15.66 -6.76 4.21
CA PRO A 242 14.78 -6.61 5.37
C PRO A 242 15.22 -7.38 6.63
N PHE A 243 16.09 -8.37 6.48
CA PHE A 243 16.70 -9.15 7.55
C PHE A 243 18.21 -9.27 7.32
N TYR A 244 18.95 -9.48 8.40
CA TYR A 244 20.36 -9.83 8.33
C TYR A 244 20.52 -11.36 8.37
N ASP A 245 21.07 -11.95 7.31
CA ASP A 245 21.40 -13.38 7.27
C ASP A 245 22.80 -13.60 7.84
N GLU A 246 22.88 -14.32 8.96
CA GLU A 246 24.13 -14.80 9.53
C GLU A 246 24.19 -16.33 9.41
N ASN A 247 24.67 -16.82 8.27
CA ASN A 247 24.90 -18.25 7.99
C ASN A 247 23.61 -19.11 8.03
N GLY A 248 22.51 -18.60 7.48
CA GLY A 248 21.20 -19.26 7.46
C GLY A 248 20.38 -19.06 8.73
N GLU A 249 20.80 -18.14 9.60
CA GLU A 249 20.03 -17.61 10.72
C GLU A 249 19.61 -16.18 10.42
N LEU A 250 18.31 -15.93 10.37
CA LEU A 250 17.77 -14.59 10.12
C LEU A 250 17.69 -13.80 11.43
N LYS A 251 18.34 -12.64 11.42
CA LYS A 251 18.39 -11.67 12.50
C LYS A 251 17.69 -10.37 12.10
N PHE A 252 17.38 -9.53 13.10
CA PHE A 252 16.95 -8.16 12.83
C PHE A 252 17.99 -7.44 11.96
N ASP A 253 17.55 -6.71 10.94
CA ASP A 253 18.42 -5.96 10.01
C ASP A 253 19.36 -4.98 10.73
N VAL A 254 18.92 -4.39 11.83
CA VAL A 254 19.72 -3.48 12.67
C VAL A 254 20.99 -4.13 13.26
N LYS A 255 21.08 -5.46 13.25
CA LYS A 255 22.29 -6.19 13.64
C LYS A 255 23.30 -6.37 12.51
N ASP A 256 22.95 -6.03 11.27
CA ASP A 256 23.91 -5.99 10.17
C ASP A 256 25.04 -5.00 10.52
N PRO A 257 26.32 -5.41 10.40
CA PRO A 257 27.45 -4.51 10.65
C PRO A 257 27.42 -3.20 9.85
N GLN A 258 26.78 -3.17 8.68
CA GLN A 258 26.62 -1.97 7.86
C GLN A 258 25.59 -0.99 8.44
N TYR A 259 24.63 -1.47 9.23
CA TYR A 259 23.56 -0.64 9.78
C TYR A 259 24.12 0.46 10.71
N ARG A 260 25.16 0.14 11.49
CA ARG A 260 25.84 1.16 12.31
C ARG A 260 26.45 2.26 11.45
N LYS A 261 27.11 1.90 10.34
CA LYS A 261 27.70 2.89 9.43
C LYS A 261 26.63 3.81 8.85
N MET A 262 25.50 3.23 8.43
CA MET A 262 24.34 3.98 7.96
C MET A 262 23.84 4.99 9.01
N ILE A 263 23.68 4.58 10.27
CA ILE A 263 23.19 5.46 11.33
C ILE A 263 24.19 6.55 11.69
N LEU A 264 25.49 6.26 11.68
CA LEU A 264 26.52 7.27 11.88
C LEU A 264 26.58 8.27 10.72
N TYR A 265 26.36 7.83 9.49
CA TYR A 265 26.21 8.72 8.34
C TYR A 265 24.99 9.63 8.50
N MET A 266 23.84 9.08 8.87
CA MET A 266 22.64 9.89 9.15
C MET A 266 22.86 10.88 10.31
N ASN A 267 23.59 10.48 11.35
CA ASN A 267 23.96 11.37 12.46
C ASN A 267 24.91 12.49 12.02
N ASP A 268 25.88 12.20 11.15
CA ASP A 268 26.78 13.20 10.58
C ASP A 268 25.99 14.22 9.73
N LEU A 269 25.07 13.78 8.87
CA LEU A 269 24.16 14.68 8.15
C LEU A 269 23.30 15.54 9.10
N TYR A 270 22.78 14.96 10.19
CA TYR A 270 21.99 15.71 11.17
C TYR A 270 22.81 16.73 11.96
N SER A 271 23.95 16.30 12.53
CA SER A 271 24.79 17.14 13.39
C SER A 271 25.46 18.30 12.64
N THR A 272 25.69 18.14 11.33
CA THR A 272 26.13 19.20 10.41
C THR A 272 24.99 20.11 9.93
N GLY A 273 23.75 19.89 10.37
CA GLY A 273 22.60 20.75 10.07
C GLY A 273 22.01 20.56 8.66
N LEU A 274 22.29 19.42 8.01
CA LEU A 274 21.79 19.11 6.68
C LEU A 274 20.39 18.46 6.72
N ILE A 275 20.05 17.77 7.80
CA ILE A 275 18.72 17.19 8.01
C ILE A 275 17.81 18.20 8.73
N ASP A 276 16.54 18.27 8.30
CA ASP A 276 15.45 18.99 8.98
C ASP A 276 15.47 18.70 10.50
N LYS A 277 15.62 19.74 11.33
CA LYS A 277 15.67 19.60 12.79
C LYS A 277 14.39 18.96 13.37
N GLU A 278 13.26 19.12 12.68
CA GLU A 278 11.95 18.62 13.08
C GLU A 278 11.57 17.30 12.40
N TRP A 279 12.50 16.64 11.68
CA TRP A 279 12.21 15.47 10.86
C TRP A 279 11.40 14.39 11.61
N ALA A 280 11.71 14.14 12.88
CA ALA A 280 11.12 13.06 13.66
C ALA A 280 9.64 13.27 13.98
N ILE A 281 9.16 14.51 13.96
CA ILE A 281 7.75 14.87 14.25
C ILE A 281 6.97 15.25 13.00
N ASN A 282 7.64 15.33 11.84
CA ASN A 282 6.99 15.58 10.56
C ASN A 282 6.01 14.43 10.25
N LYS A 283 4.71 14.70 10.39
CA LYS A 283 3.66 13.83 9.85
C LYS A 283 3.54 14.02 8.36
N LYS A 284 2.97 13.05 7.65
CA LYS A 284 2.91 13.04 6.18
C LYS A 284 2.47 14.39 5.60
N GLN A 285 1.34 14.93 6.08
CA GLN A 285 0.81 16.19 5.57
C GLN A 285 1.74 17.39 5.81
N ALA A 286 2.38 17.48 6.98
CA ALA A 286 3.30 18.56 7.30
C ALA A 286 4.61 18.45 6.48
N TRP A 287 5.11 17.23 6.29
CA TRP A 287 6.24 16.94 5.43
C TRP A 287 5.95 17.32 3.96
N GLU A 288 4.83 16.86 3.40
CA GLU A 288 4.41 17.20 2.03
C GLU A 288 4.28 18.72 1.84
N GLN A 289 3.70 19.43 2.81
CA GLN A 289 3.60 20.89 2.79
C GLN A 289 4.97 21.57 2.77
N LYS A 290 5.93 21.07 3.57
CA LYS A 290 7.32 21.58 3.56
C LYS A 290 7.93 21.40 2.17
N LEU A 291 7.83 20.22 1.56
CA LEU A 291 8.34 19.95 0.21
C LEU A 291 7.72 20.89 -0.83
N ALA A 292 6.38 21.06 -0.79
CA ALA A 292 5.63 21.88 -1.73
C ALA A 292 6.03 23.36 -1.72
N THR A 293 6.61 23.87 -0.63
CA THR A 293 7.11 25.26 -0.59
C THR A 293 8.22 25.52 -1.60
N GLY A 294 8.96 24.48 -2.01
CA GLY A 294 10.13 24.60 -2.88
C GLY A 294 11.42 25.02 -2.16
N SER A 295 11.41 25.15 -0.83
CA SER A 295 12.58 25.46 0.00
C SER A 295 13.34 24.21 0.50
N VAL A 296 12.88 23.01 0.14
CA VAL A 296 13.53 21.73 0.44
C VAL A 296 14.24 21.21 -0.81
N PHE A 297 15.51 20.84 -0.69
CA PHE A 297 16.28 20.30 -1.80
C PHE A 297 16.06 18.80 -2.02
N ALA A 298 16.21 18.01 -0.97
CA ALA A 298 16.14 16.56 -1.03
C ALA A 298 15.17 15.96 0.01
N SER A 299 14.67 14.78 -0.29
CA SER A 299 13.86 13.96 0.60
C SER A 299 14.13 12.46 0.39
N THR A 300 13.84 11.66 1.41
CA THR A 300 13.89 10.19 1.33
C THR A 300 12.49 9.60 1.24
N GLY A 301 12.38 8.27 1.09
CA GLY A 301 11.11 7.57 0.99
C GLY A 301 10.84 7.03 -0.41
N ALA A 302 9.63 6.49 -0.60
CA ALA A 302 9.23 6.02 -1.91
C ALA A 302 9.03 7.23 -2.83
N TYR A 303 9.44 7.13 -4.09
CA TYR A 303 9.50 8.32 -4.95
C TYR A 303 8.12 8.94 -5.22
N TRP A 304 7.04 8.15 -5.13
CA TRP A 304 5.66 8.61 -5.26
C TRP A 304 5.12 9.31 -4.01
N ASP A 305 5.76 9.18 -2.84
CA ASP A 305 5.31 9.82 -1.60
C ASP A 305 5.37 11.36 -1.74
N ALA A 306 6.28 11.89 -2.55
CA ALA A 306 6.37 13.32 -2.86
C ALA A 306 5.35 13.78 -3.92
N GLY A 307 4.46 12.91 -4.41
CA GLY A 307 3.56 13.19 -5.53
C GLY A 307 2.73 14.46 -5.36
N GLY A 308 2.10 14.64 -4.19
CA GLY A 308 1.31 15.84 -3.90
C GLY A 308 2.13 17.13 -3.92
N ALA A 309 3.34 17.10 -3.36
CA ALA A 309 4.26 18.23 -3.40
C ALA A 309 4.76 18.51 -4.83
N ASN A 310 5.08 17.46 -5.58
CA ASN A 310 5.53 17.54 -6.96
C ASN A 310 4.47 18.13 -7.90
N THR A 311 3.18 17.89 -7.65
CA THR A 311 2.10 18.55 -8.40
C THR A 311 2.13 20.07 -8.20
N ILE A 312 2.30 20.53 -6.95
CA ILE A 312 2.37 21.96 -6.62
C ILE A 312 3.64 22.59 -7.20
N LEU A 313 4.80 21.96 -7.01
CA LEU A 313 6.07 22.45 -7.54
C LEU A 313 6.03 22.61 -9.06
N LYS A 314 5.56 21.57 -9.78
CA LYS A 314 5.42 21.62 -11.24
C LYS A 314 4.54 22.78 -11.70
N LYS A 315 3.41 22.99 -11.03
CA LYS A 315 2.48 24.08 -11.36
C LYS A 315 3.10 25.46 -11.12
N ASP A 316 3.74 25.65 -9.98
CA ASP A 316 4.18 26.98 -9.53
C ASP A 316 5.55 27.37 -10.09
N ARG A 317 6.42 26.39 -10.40
CA ARG A 317 7.84 26.61 -10.74
C ARG A 317 8.33 25.85 -11.98
N GLY A 318 7.48 25.02 -12.59
CA GLY A 318 7.82 24.23 -13.79
C GLY A 318 8.31 22.82 -13.50
N GLU A 319 8.35 21.97 -14.52
CA GLU A 319 8.56 20.52 -14.39
C GLU A 319 9.86 20.12 -13.69
N GLU A 320 10.96 20.84 -13.94
CA GLU A 320 12.26 20.50 -13.36
C GLU A 320 12.38 20.87 -11.87
N SER A 321 11.41 21.61 -11.33
CA SER A 321 11.34 21.93 -9.91
C SER A 321 10.75 20.80 -9.05
N GLN A 322 10.40 19.67 -9.64
CA GLN A 322 9.95 18.50 -8.88
C GLN A 322 11.14 17.82 -8.20
N LEU A 323 10.86 17.00 -7.18
CA LEU A 323 11.81 16.06 -6.61
C LEU A 323 11.83 14.79 -7.47
N PHE A 324 12.99 14.51 -8.05
CA PHE A 324 13.26 13.34 -8.89
C PHE A 324 14.10 12.32 -8.13
N PRO A 325 13.86 11.01 -8.27
CA PRO A 325 14.60 9.99 -7.55
C PRO A 325 15.98 9.74 -8.18
N TYR A 326 17.02 9.80 -7.35
CA TYR A 326 18.39 9.45 -7.74
C TYR A 326 18.93 8.35 -6.85
N LYS A 327 19.88 7.60 -7.43
CA LYS A 327 20.66 6.59 -6.72
C LYS A 327 21.84 7.25 -6.00
N VAL A 328 21.94 6.99 -4.70
CA VAL A 328 23.15 7.23 -3.92
C VAL A 328 23.76 5.88 -3.55
N VAL A 329 25.08 5.75 -3.59
CA VAL A 329 25.81 4.52 -3.23
C VAL A 329 26.90 4.86 -2.22
N VAL A 330 27.16 3.94 -1.29
CA VAL A 330 28.29 4.07 -0.36
C VAL A 330 29.60 4.09 -1.13
N ASP A 331 30.58 4.88 -0.68
CA ASP A 331 31.88 4.96 -1.34
C ASP A 331 32.55 3.57 -1.41
N GLY A 332 32.97 3.18 -2.62
CA GLY A 332 33.62 1.88 -2.89
C GLY A 332 32.67 0.67 -2.96
N VAL A 333 31.36 0.86 -2.83
CA VAL A 333 30.36 -0.21 -3.05
C VAL A 333 29.93 -0.21 -4.52
N ASP A 334 29.76 -1.41 -5.08
CA ASP A 334 29.22 -1.59 -6.43
C ASP A 334 27.75 -1.12 -6.49
N PRO A 335 27.40 -0.12 -7.34
CA PRO A 335 26.03 0.36 -7.49
C PRO A 335 25.00 -0.73 -7.81
N ALA A 336 25.41 -1.83 -8.46
CA ALA A 336 24.55 -2.97 -8.77
C ALA A 336 24.18 -3.82 -7.54
N LYS A 337 24.78 -3.54 -6.37
CA LYS A 337 24.45 -4.20 -5.09
C LYS A 337 23.46 -3.41 -4.25
N THR A 338 23.03 -2.24 -4.70
CA THR A 338 22.02 -1.44 -3.99
C THR A 338 20.64 -2.10 -4.02
N THR A 339 19.79 -1.80 -3.02
CA THR A 339 18.52 -2.50 -2.76
C THR A 339 17.34 -1.54 -2.62
N TYR A 340 17.23 -0.56 -3.51
CA TYR A 340 16.20 0.47 -3.49
C TYR A 340 14.78 -0.01 -3.87
N GLY A 341 14.62 -1.20 -4.45
CA GLY A 341 13.34 -1.70 -4.96
C GLY A 341 12.86 -3.00 -4.31
N GLY A 342 12.90 -3.08 -2.98
CA GLY A 342 12.33 -4.23 -2.28
C GLY A 342 10.81 -4.27 -2.40
N ARG A 343 10.27 -5.32 -3.03
CA ARG A 343 8.82 -5.50 -3.18
C ARG A 343 8.44 -6.97 -3.13
N SER A 344 7.33 -7.29 -2.46
CA SER A 344 6.79 -8.63 -2.47
C SER A 344 5.95 -8.90 -3.72
N SER A 345 6.27 -9.98 -4.44
CA SER A 345 5.45 -10.50 -5.54
C SER A 345 4.07 -11.03 -5.11
N LEU A 346 3.82 -11.17 -3.81
CA LEU A 346 2.49 -11.52 -3.27
C LEU A 346 1.66 -10.30 -2.90
N GLY A 347 2.16 -9.09 -3.18
CA GLY A 347 1.41 -7.86 -2.99
C GLY A 347 1.24 -7.45 -1.53
N TRP A 348 0.38 -6.47 -1.28
CA TRP A 348 0.32 -5.77 0.01
C TRP A 348 -0.82 -6.22 0.91
N ASP A 349 -1.99 -6.42 0.32
CA ASP A 349 -3.22 -6.65 1.06
C ASP A 349 -3.76 -8.05 0.83
N ALA A 350 -4.44 -8.59 1.84
CA ALA A 350 -5.13 -9.87 1.80
C ALA A 350 -6.64 -9.64 1.91
N ILE A 351 -7.38 -9.92 0.84
CA ILE A 351 -8.84 -9.73 0.78
C ILE A 351 -9.53 -11.08 1.00
N THR A 352 -10.41 -11.15 2.00
CA THR A 352 -10.98 -12.39 2.55
C THR A 352 -12.51 -12.38 2.50
N ILE A 353 -13.12 -13.57 2.48
CA ILE A 353 -14.56 -13.76 2.74
C ILE A 353 -14.74 -14.22 4.19
N THR A 354 -15.62 -13.56 4.95
CA THR A 354 -15.90 -13.95 6.34
C THR A 354 -16.96 -15.04 6.43
N LYS A 355 -17.02 -15.73 7.57
CA LYS A 355 -18.09 -16.69 7.89
C LYS A 355 -19.49 -16.05 7.98
N LYS A 356 -19.59 -14.72 8.05
CA LYS A 356 -20.88 -13.99 8.14
C LYS A 356 -21.49 -13.71 6.76
N ASN A 357 -20.68 -13.79 5.70
CA ASN A 357 -21.12 -13.63 4.32
C ASN A 357 -22.28 -14.59 4.00
N LYS A 358 -23.41 -14.03 3.55
CA LYS A 358 -24.65 -14.79 3.30
C LYS A 358 -24.70 -15.47 1.94
N ASP A 359 -23.84 -15.06 1.02
CA ASP A 359 -23.77 -15.59 -0.35
C ASP A 359 -22.30 -15.66 -0.83
N PRO A 360 -21.51 -16.61 -0.29
CA PRO A 360 -20.10 -16.73 -0.63
C PRO A 360 -19.87 -17.16 -2.10
N GLU A 361 -20.81 -17.88 -2.71
CA GLU A 361 -20.74 -18.27 -4.12
C GLU A 361 -20.81 -17.03 -5.02
N ARG A 362 -21.79 -16.15 -4.78
CA ARG A 362 -21.93 -14.93 -5.56
C ARG A 362 -20.84 -13.91 -5.26
N THR A 363 -20.38 -13.85 -4.02
CA THR A 363 -19.21 -13.05 -3.64
C THR A 363 -17.96 -13.53 -4.38
N MET A 364 -17.74 -14.84 -4.50
CA MET A 364 -16.61 -15.36 -5.30
C MET A 364 -16.77 -15.03 -6.78
N LYS A 365 -17.97 -15.12 -7.37
CA LYS A 365 -18.20 -14.70 -8.77
C LYS A 365 -17.86 -13.22 -8.99
N PHE A 366 -18.19 -12.36 -8.02
CA PHE A 366 -17.80 -10.95 -8.03
C PHE A 366 -16.28 -10.76 -7.95
N MET A 367 -15.61 -11.43 -7.00
CA MET A 367 -14.15 -11.39 -6.89
C MET A 367 -13.48 -11.93 -8.16
N ASN A 368 -14.06 -12.97 -8.77
CA ASN A 368 -13.61 -13.53 -10.03
C ASN A 368 -13.69 -12.54 -11.19
N PHE A 369 -14.84 -11.88 -11.35
CA PHE A 369 -15.01 -10.85 -12.36
C PHE A 369 -13.97 -9.74 -12.19
N LEU A 370 -13.75 -9.24 -10.97
CA LEU A 370 -12.77 -8.17 -10.71
C LEU A 370 -11.32 -8.61 -10.93
N ALA A 371 -10.99 -9.87 -10.63
CA ALA A 371 -9.67 -10.43 -10.89
C ALA A 371 -9.41 -10.73 -12.37
N SER A 372 -10.45 -10.90 -13.19
CA SER A 372 -10.35 -11.20 -14.62
C SER A 372 -9.68 -10.06 -15.39
N GLU A 373 -9.17 -10.36 -16.59
CA GLU A 373 -8.62 -9.36 -17.53
C GLU A 373 -9.55 -8.15 -17.68
N GLU A 374 -10.83 -8.39 -17.92
CA GLU A 374 -11.84 -7.35 -18.08
C GLU A 374 -12.03 -6.55 -16.78
N GLY A 375 -12.01 -7.22 -15.63
CA GLY A 375 -12.05 -6.59 -14.31
C GLY A 375 -10.86 -5.68 -14.06
N GLN A 376 -9.65 -6.11 -14.42
CA GLN A 376 -8.44 -5.30 -14.29
C GLN A 376 -8.55 -4.00 -15.10
N TYR A 377 -8.98 -4.09 -16.37
CA TYR A 377 -9.20 -2.90 -17.20
C TYR A 377 -10.36 -2.04 -16.68
N LEU A 378 -11.47 -2.61 -16.21
CA LEU A 378 -12.54 -1.80 -15.63
C LEU A 378 -12.06 -1.02 -14.39
N LEU A 379 -11.31 -1.68 -13.51
CA LEU A 379 -10.80 -1.06 -12.28
C LEU A 379 -9.72 0.00 -12.58
N MET A 380 -8.84 -0.25 -13.54
CA MET A 380 -7.64 0.58 -13.76
C MET A 380 -7.68 1.47 -15.00
N TRP A 381 -8.62 1.26 -15.93
CA TRP A 381 -8.83 2.07 -17.14
C TRP A 381 -10.25 2.64 -17.24
N GLY A 382 -11.21 2.06 -16.54
CA GLY A 382 -12.60 2.50 -16.56
C GLY A 382 -13.42 1.90 -17.70
N ILE A 383 -14.40 2.66 -18.18
CA ILE A 383 -15.46 2.18 -19.07
C ILE A 383 -15.11 2.44 -20.54
N GLU A 384 -15.20 1.40 -21.38
CA GLU A 384 -15.07 1.51 -22.85
C GLU A 384 -16.07 2.51 -23.44
N GLY A 385 -15.65 3.28 -24.44
CA GLY A 385 -16.46 4.32 -25.08
C GLY A 385 -16.60 5.61 -24.26
N GLN A 386 -16.16 5.61 -22.99
CA GLN A 386 -16.13 6.79 -22.13
C GLN A 386 -14.70 7.18 -21.76
N HIS A 387 -13.88 6.21 -21.38
CA HIS A 387 -12.53 6.45 -20.88
C HIS A 387 -11.44 5.93 -21.83
N TRP A 388 -11.75 4.87 -22.58
CA TRP A 388 -10.85 4.25 -23.54
C TRP A 388 -11.66 3.62 -24.67
N ASP A 389 -11.01 3.30 -25.78
CA ASP A 389 -11.59 2.57 -26.90
C ASP A 389 -10.63 1.46 -27.36
N MET A 390 -11.17 0.39 -27.94
CA MET A 390 -10.37 -0.63 -28.59
C MET A 390 -9.87 -0.14 -29.97
N LYS A 391 -8.55 -0.13 -30.18
CA LYS A 391 -7.94 0.18 -31.50
C LYS A 391 -6.85 -0.84 -31.79
N ASP A 392 -6.90 -1.45 -32.97
CA ASP A 392 -5.94 -2.47 -33.41
C ASP A 392 -5.75 -3.62 -32.39
N GLY A 393 -6.84 -4.00 -31.72
CA GLY A 393 -6.83 -5.05 -30.69
C GLY A 393 -6.16 -4.65 -29.37
N LYS A 394 -5.95 -3.34 -29.13
CA LYS A 394 -5.39 -2.80 -27.90
C LYS A 394 -6.29 -1.74 -27.25
N HIS A 395 -6.30 -1.73 -25.92
CA HIS A 395 -6.87 -0.65 -25.14
C HIS A 395 -6.12 0.65 -25.45
N THR A 396 -6.86 1.66 -25.92
CA THR A 396 -6.32 2.99 -26.18
C THR A 396 -7.06 4.00 -25.31
N PRO A 397 -6.38 4.67 -24.36
CA PRO A 397 -7.05 5.62 -23.50
C PRO A 397 -7.42 6.85 -24.30
N ARG A 398 -8.52 7.49 -23.91
CA ARG A 398 -8.92 8.76 -24.51
C ARG A 398 -8.03 9.89 -23.98
N PRO A 399 -7.58 10.82 -24.82
CA PRO A 399 -6.62 11.86 -24.41
C PRO A 399 -7.09 12.68 -23.19
N GLU A 400 -8.40 12.95 -23.09
CA GLU A 400 -9.00 13.68 -21.97
C GLU A 400 -8.86 12.96 -20.62
N VAL A 401 -8.81 11.63 -20.61
CA VAL A 401 -8.62 10.83 -19.39
C VAL A 401 -7.20 11.01 -18.88
N LEU A 402 -6.22 10.88 -19.78
CA LEU A 402 -4.80 11.10 -19.45
C LEU A 402 -4.56 12.54 -18.98
N GLN A 403 -5.21 13.52 -19.62
CA GLN A 403 -5.12 14.91 -19.21
C GLN A 403 -5.73 15.14 -17.82
N SER A 404 -6.88 14.52 -17.52
CA SER A 404 -7.53 14.67 -16.21
C SER A 404 -6.66 14.14 -15.06
N PHE A 405 -5.94 13.03 -15.27
CA PHE A 405 -4.95 12.54 -14.30
C PHE A 405 -3.75 13.48 -14.14
N LYS A 406 -3.32 14.14 -15.21
CA LYS A 406 -2.25 15.15 -15.17
C LYS A 406 -2.67 16.42 -14.43
N ASP A 407 -3.95 16.79 -14.55
CA ASP A 407 -4.51 18.00 -13.93
C ASP A 407 -4.75 17.81 -12.42
N ASP A 408 -5.48 16.77 -12.03
CA ASP A 408 -5.68 16.41 -10.62
C ASP A 408 -5.96 14.91 -10.46
N TRP A 409 -4.88 14.17 -10.22
CA TRP A 409 -4.92 12.72 -10.00
C TRP A 409 -5.95 12.29 -8.96
N ASN A 410 -6.00 12.98 -7.81
CA ASN A 410 -6.81 12.56 -6.67
C ASN A 410 -8.30 12.83 -6.93
N ALA A 411 -8.61 14.01 -7.48
CA ALA A 411 -9.98 14.36 -7.84
C ALA A 411 -10.51 13.39 -8.92
N TYR A 412 -9.72 13.15 -9.96
CA TYR A 412 -10.16 12.30 -11.07
C TYR A 412 -10.28 10.82 -10.69
N THR A 413 -9.36 10.29 -9.86
CA THR A 413 -9.47 8.94 -9.27
C THR A 413 -10.78 8.80 -8.50
N LYS A 414 -11.18 9.83 -7.73
CA LYS A 414 -12.40 9.81 -6.94
C LYS A 414 -13.67 9.91 -7.79
N GLU A 415 -13.66 10.76 -8.82
CA GLU A 415 -14.79 10.97 -9.73
C GLU A 415 -15.05 9.76 -10.63
N SER A 416 -14.02 9.32 -11.37
CA SER A 416 -14.14 8.23 -12.35
C SER A 416 -14.22 6.87 -11.66
N GLY A 417 -13.50 6.69 -10.55
CA GLY A 417 -13.27 5.39 -9.93
C GLY A 417 -12.12 4.59 -10.53
N ILE A 418 -11.47 5.11 -11.56
CA ILE A 418 -10.27 4.52 -12.15
C ILE A 418 -9.16 4.53 -11.09
N ARG A 419 -8.54 3.37 -10.86
CA ARG A 419 -7.50 3.16 -9.83
C ARG A 419 -7.97 3.40 -8.39
N LYS A 420 -9.29 3.52 -8.16
CA LYS A 420 -9.85 3.77 -6.83
C LYS A 420 -9.94 2.49 -6.00
N TRP A 421 -10.53 1.47 -6.59
CA TRP A 421 -10.77 0.18 -5.96
C TRP A 421 -9.62 -0.75 -6.33
N THR A 422 -8.53 -0.69 -5.56
CA THR A 422 -7.30 -1.45 -5.84
C THR A 422 -7.39 -2.89 -5.32
N TRP A 423 -8.52 -3.53 -5.60
CA TRP A 423 -8.82 -4.90 -5.18
C TRP A 423 -8.34 -5.89 -6.25
N PHE A 424 -7.65 -6.95 -5.83
CA PHE A 424 -7.23 -8.05 -6.71
C PHE A 424 -6.34 -7.62 -7.90
N ILE A 425 -5.66 -6.48 -7.79
CA ILE A 425 -4.86 -5.94 -8.90
C ILE A 425 -3.65 -6.81 -9.19
N LYS A 426 -3.42 -7.10 -10.47
CA LYS A 426 -2.23 -7.77 -10.96
C LYS A 426 -1.22 -6.74 -11.47
N ASN A 427 0.05 -6.90 -11.12
CA ASN A 427 1.15 -6.11 -11.68
C ASN A 427 1.44 -6.53 -13.14
N GLY A 428 2.02 -5.59 -13.88
CA GLY A 428 2.40 -5.76 -15.27
C GLY A 428 1.28 -5.46 -16.28
N ASN A 429 1.31 -6.20 -17.38
CA ASN A 429 0.52 -5.90 -18.57
C ASN A 429 -0.61 -6.91 -18.77
N GLY A 430 -1.67 -6.44 -19.42
CA GLY A 430 -2.70 -7.29 -19.99
C GLY A 430 -2.22 -8.01 -21.25
N SER A 431 -3.10 -8.90 -21.71
CA SER A 431 -2.95 -9.75 -22.89
C SER A 431 -2.68 -8.99 -24.18
N ASP A 432 -3.13 -7.73 -24.28
CA ASP A 432 -2.89 -6.86 -25.44
C ASP A 432 -1.54 -6.09 -25.38
N GLY A 433 -0.79 -6.28 -24.29
CA GLY A 433 0.52 -5.67 -24.04
C GLY A 433 0.47 -4.29 -23.39
N THR A 434 -0.71 -3.70 -23.15
CA THR A 434 -0.86 -2.46 -22.39
C THR A 434 -0.77 -2.73 -20.88
N PRO A 435 -0.25 -1.79 -20.07
CA PRO A 435 -0.18 -1.99 -18.64
C PRO A 435 -1.57 -1.97 -18.00
N TYR A 436 -1.80 -2.78 -16.96
CA TYR A 436 -3.07 -2.70 -16.24
C TYR A 436 -3.24 -1.34 -15.56
N ASP A 437 -2.24 -0.80 -14.86
CA ASP A 437 -2.32 0.53 -14.24
C ASP A 437 -2.17 1.64 -15.30
N LEU A 438 -3.28 2.06 -15.92
CA LEU A 438 -3.32 3.14 -16.92
C LEU A 438 -2.60 4.39 -16.41
N ALA A 439 -3.06 4.89 -15.26
CA ALA A 439 -2.67 6.19 -14.75
C ALA A 439 -1.18 6.18 -14.36
N GLY A 440 -0.69 5.09 -13.78
CA GLY A 440 0.68 5.00 -13.28
C GLY A 440 1.70 4.47 -14.30
N ARG A 441 1.26 3.83 -15.38
CA ARG A 441 2.15 3.02 -16.23
C ARG A 441 2.03 3.25 -17.73
N PHE A 442 0.90 3.73 -18.25
CA PHE A 442 0.70 3.90 -19.70
C PHE A 442 1.54 5.03 -20.30
N GLU A 443 1.46 6.22 -19.69
CA GLU A 443 2.31 7.36 -20.00
C GLU A 443 3.11 7.75 -18.76
N ARG A 444 4.35 7.28 -18.69
CA ARG A 444 5.24 7.56 -17.54
C ARG A 444 5.62 9.04 -17.50
N GLY A 445 5.37 9.68 -16.36
CA GLY A 445 5.83 11.05 -16.11
C GLY A 445 7.36 11.13 -16.01
N ALA A 446 7.91 12.34 -16.08
CA ALA A 446 9.36 12.55 -16.02
C ALA A 446 9.99 11.99 -14.74
N VAL A 447 9.29 12.08 -13.60
CA VAL A 447 9.75 11.53 -12.31
C VAL A 447 9.83 10.00 -12.36
N ASP A 448 8.83 9.32 -12.90
CA ASP A 448 8.82 7.85 -13.06
C ASP A 448 9.93 7.39 -14.01
N GLN A 449 10.10 8.09 -15.14
CA GLN A 449 11.16 7.78 -16.10
C GLN A 449 12.55 7.91 -15.47
N MET A 450 12.75 8.93 -14.63
CA MET A 450 13.98 9.09 -13.86
C MET A 450 14.16 7.95 -12.85
N ALA A 451 13.09 7.52 -12.18
CA ALA A 451 13.13 6.37 -11.26
C ALA A 451 13.61 5.11 -11.97
N LEU A 452 12.98 4.77 -13.10
CA LEU A 452 13.35 3.61 -13.91
C LEU A 452 14.80 3.70 -14.38
N LYS A 453 15.23 4.88 -14.86
CA LYS A 453 16.60 5.10 -15.32
C LYS A 453 17.63 4.92 -14.21
N ASN A 454 17.33 5.37 -12.99
CA ASN A 454 18.30 5.44 -11.91
C ASN A 454 18.30 4.24 -10.97
N LEU A 455 17.20 3.50 -10.83
CA LEU A 455 16.98 2.60 -9.70
C LEU A 455 16.46 1.20 -10.09
N SER A 456 16.12 0.96 -11.36
CA SER A 456 15.52 -0.31 -11.80
C SER A 456 16.45 -1.52 -11.74
N ASP A 457 17.76 -1.32 -11.61
CA ASP A 457 18.79 -2.33 -11.38
C ASP A 457 18.93 -2.73 -9.89
N SER A 458 18.12 -2.14 -9.01
CA SER A 458 18.16 -2.36 -7.56
C SER A 458 16.85 -2.92 -6.99
N VAL A 459 16.02 -3.51 -7.85
CA VAL A 459 14.74 -4.14 -7.51
C VAL A 459 14.96 -5.61 -7.14
N TYR A 460 14.28 -6.09 -6.10
CA TYR A 460 14.34 -7.48 -5.67
C TYR A 460 13.01 -7.94 -5.07
N ASP A 461 12.72 -9.24 -5.20
CA ASP A 461 11.54 -9.84 -4.61
C ASP A 461 11.75 -10.09 -3.11
N SER A 462 10.99 -9.41 -2.27
CA SER A 462 11.08 -9.53 -0.82
C SER A 462 10.20 -10.66 -0.26
N VAL A 463 9.50 -11.41 -1.11
CA VAL A 463 8.44 -12.32 -0.70
C VAL A 463 8.84 -13.34 0.38
N LEU A 464 10.08 -13.84 0.34
CA LEU A 464 10.56 -14.81 1.33
C LEU A 464 10.65 -14.23 2.75
N PHE A 465 10.72 -12.90 2.87
CA PHE A 465 10.85 -12.17 4.13
C PHE A 465 9.51 -11.69 4.72
N ASP A 466 8.40 -11.89 4.02
CA ASP A 466 7.11 -11.35 4.47
C ASP A 466 6.62 -12.05 5.75
N GLY A 467 6.18 -11.28 6.76
CA GLY A 467 5.45 -11.84 7.91
C GLY A 467 6.16 -13.02 8.59
N LEU A 468 7.48 -12.97 8.75
CA LEU A 468 8.26 -14.04 9.40
C LEU A 468 8.11 -14.06 10.94
N GLY A 469 7.49 -13.04 11.53
CA GLY A 469 7.42 -12.86 12.97
C GLY A 469 6.59 -13.89 13.73
N PRO A 470 6.70 -13.88 15.07
CA PRO A 470 5.90 -14.66 15.97
C PRO A 470 4.40 -14.42 15.79
N GLN A 471 3.64 -15.48 16.01
CA GLN A 471 2.19 -15.41 16.10
C GLN A 471 1.77 -14.45 17.23
N GLY A 472 0.83 -13.57 16.94
CA GLY A 472 0.36 -12.55 17.86
C GLY A 472 -0.37 -13.17 19.06
N GLY A 473 -0.24 -12.54 20.22
CA GLY A 473 -0.76 -13.06 21.49
C GLY A 473 0.20 -14.00 22.22
N THR A 474 1.34 -14.34 21.61
CA THR A 474 2.44 -15.06 22.28
C THR A 474 3.35 -14.10 23.06
N PRO A 475 4.09 -14.59 24.07
CA PRO A 475 5.15 -13.81 24.71
C PRO A 475 6.19 -13.28 23.71
N GLU A 476 6.51 -14.05 22.67
CA GLU A 476 7.48 -13.68 21.65
C GLU A 476 7.00 -12.53 20.76
N ALA A 477 5.70 -12.45 20.44
CA ALA A 477 5.14 -11.29 19.76
C ALA A 477 5.21 -10.01 20.60
N LEU A 478 5.04 -10.12 21.92
CA LEU A 478 5.28 -9.00 22.83
C LEU A 478 6.77 -8.61 22.88
N ASN A 479 7.68 -9.58 22.78
CA ASN A 479 9.11 -9.30 22.70
C ASN A 479 9.44 -8.59 21.38
N GLU A 480 8.91 -9.04 20.25
CA GLU A 480 9.10 -8.41 18.94
C GLU A 480 8.63 -6.95 18.95
N GLN A 481 7.40 -6.69 19.45
CA GLN A 481 6.89 -5.33 19.56
C GLN A 481 7.81 -4.44 20.41
N LYS A 482 8.27 -4.94 21.57
CA LYS A 482 9.21 -4.20 22.43
C LYS A 482 10.54 -3.95 21.73
N VAL A 483 11.07 -4.93 21.01
CA VAL A 483 12.31 -4.80 20.22
C VAL A 483 12.13 -3.73 19.14
N ASN A 484 11.04 -3.75 18.39
CA ASN A 484 10.73 -2.75 17.36
C ASN A 484 10.61 -1.34 17.95
N ASP A 485 9.98 -1.19 19.12
CA ASP A 485 9.88 0.08 19.84
C ASP A 485 11.26 0.58 20.32
N ILE A 486 12.09 -0.32 20.85
CA ILE A 486 13.48 -0.02 21.25
C ILE A 486 14.30 0.44 20.04
N VAL A 487 14.20 -0.27 18.91
CA VAL A 487 14.89 0.08 17.67
C VAL A 487 14.44 1.45 17.19
N LYS A 488 13.13 1.68 17.03
CA LYS A 488 12.60 2.96 16.59
C LYS A 488 13.10 4.12 17.45
N GLN A 489 12.99 4.01 18.78
CA GLN A 489 13.44 5.05 19.70
C GLN A 489 14.96 5.23 19.71
N GLY A 490 15.71 4.13 19.68
CA GLY A 490 17.17 4.12 19.68
C GLY A 490 17.73 4.76 18.41
N LEU A 491 17.22 4.38 17.24
CA LEU A 491 17.63 4.94 15.96
C LEU A 491 17.31 6.44 15.86
N THR A 492 16.11 6.88 16.24
CA THR A 492 15.77 8.31 16.26
C THR A 492 16.73 9.10 17.15
N LYS A 493 17.03 8.60 18.35
CA LYS A 493 17.97 9.27 19.28
C LYS A 493 19.41 9.26 18.75
N ALA A 494 19.86 8.16 18.15
CA ALA A 494 21.22 8.04 17.61
C ALA A 494 21.44 9.00 16.43
N ILE A 495 20.46 9.11 15.52
CA ILE A 495 20.51 10.09 14.41
C ILE A 495 20.59 11.51 14.98
N MET A 496 19.81 11.83 16.02
CA MET A 496 19.75 13.17 16.62
C MET A 496 20.85 13.46 17.66
N ALA A 497 21.77 12.53 17.89
CA ALA A 497 22.84 12.69 18.86
C ALA A 497 23.78 13.86 18.49
N LYS A 498 24.43 14.46 19.49
CA LYS A 498 25.28 15.64 19.28
C LYS A 498 26.65 15.30 18.73
N SER A 499 27.07 14.05 18.87
CA SER A 499 28.35 13.57 18.34
C SER A 499 28.28 12.11 17.89
N PRO A 500 29.22 11.66 17.04
CA PRO A 500 29.33 10.26 16.64
C PRO A 500 29.56 9.31 17.82
N GLU A 501 30.25 9.75 18.89
CA GLU A 501 30.48 8.94 20.09
C GLU A 501 29.18 8.74 20.87
N GLU A 502 28.37 9.79 21.02
CA GLU A 502 27.04 9.69 21.64
C GLU A 502 26.11 8.80 20.80
N ALA A 503 26.10 8.98 19.48
CA ALA A 503 25.34 8.15 18.54
C ALA A 503 25.71 6.66 18.69
N ASN A 504 27.01 6.35 18.74
CA ASN A 504 27.51 4.99 18.96
C ASN A 504 27.05 4.42 20.31
N SER A 505 27.17 5.19 21.39
CA SER A 505 26.75 4.75 22.71
C SER A 505 25.25 4.46 22.77
N ILE A 506 24.42 5.28 22.09
CA ILE A 506 22.98 5.06 21.99
C ILE A 506 22.70 3.78 21.19
N PHE A 507 23.40 3.57 20.08
CA PHE A 507 23.25 2.37 19.25
C PHE A 507 23.66 1.10 20.00
N ASP A 508 24.76 1.12 20.76
CA ASP A 508 25.20 0.00 21.60
C ASP A 508 24.17 -0.31 22.69
N LYS A 509 23.66 0.73 23.34
CA LYS A 509 22.60 0.58 24.34
C LYS A 509 21.36 -0.03 23.72
N MET A 510 20.95 0.43 22.54
CA MET A 510 19.80 -0.10 21.80
C MET A 510 19.97 -1.60 21.55
N LEU A 511 21.11 -2.05 21.01
CA LEU A 511 21.38 -3.48 20.79
C LEU A 511 21.35 -4.28 22.11
N SER A 512 21.89 -3.72 23.20
CA SER A 512 21.84 -4.36 24.52
C SER A 512 20.40 -4.46 25.05
N ASP A 513 19.59 -3.41 24.88
CA ASP A 513 18.20 -3.36 25.30
C ASP A 513 17.34 -4.34 24.48
N MET A 514 17.60 -4.48 23.17
CA MET A 514 16.97 -5.50 22.32
C MET A 514 17.25 -6.90 22.85
N LYS A 515 18.51 -7.19 23.22
CA LYS A 515 18.89 -8.47 23.81
C LYS A 515 18.17 -8.72 25.14
N ALA A 516 18.07 -7.70 25.99
CA ALA A 516 17.31 -7.78 27.23
C ALA A 516 15.80 -7.97 26.99
N ALA A 517 15.27 -7.44 25.89
CA ALA A 517 13.88 -7.60 25.47
C ALA A 517 13.58 -8.96 24.81
N GLY A 518 14.60 -9.79 24.56
CA GLY A 518 14.43 -11.15 24.06
C GLY A 518 14.47 -11.29 22.53
N ASP A 519 15.17 -10.40 21.83
CA ASP A 519 15.36 -10.44 20.37
C ASP A 519 15.77 -11.83 19.84
N THR A 520 16.69 -12.53 20.49
CA THR A 520 17.18 -13.86 20.09
C THR A 520 16.08 -14.91 19.99
N LYS A 521 15.03 -14.83 20.82
CA LYS A 521 13.88 -15.73 20.75
C LYS A 521 13.03 -15.44 19.51
N VAL A 522 12.91 -14.16 19.16
CA VAL A 522 12.19 -13.71 17.96
C VAL A 522 12.96 -14.13 16.69
N GLU A 523 14.29 -13.96 16.68
CA GLU A 523 15.17 -14.35 15.57
C GLU A 523 15.14 -15.86 15.27
N ALA A 524 15.04 -16.69 16.32
CA ALA A 524 14.84 -18.12 16.16
C ALA A 524 13.52 -18.45 15.43
N ILE A 525 12.47 -17.66 15.68
CA ILE A 525 11.18 -17.80 14.99
C ILE A 525 11.29 -17.33 13.54
N TYR A 526 11.93 -16.18 13.27
CA TYR A 526 12.18 -15.71 11.90
C TYR A 526 12.88 -16.80 11.07
N THR A 527 13.94 -17.38 11.63
CA THR A 527 14.72 -18.45 10.98
C THR A 527 13.88 -19.68 10.70
N THR A 528 13.07 -20.12 11.68
CA THR A 528 12.21 -21.31 11.55
C THR A 528 11.13 -21.07 10.50
N ASN A 529 10.44 -19.94 10.55
CA ASN A 529 9.39 -19.58 9.61
C ASN A 529 9.93 -19.43 8.18
N TYR A 530 11.12 -18.86 8.02
CA TYR A 530 11.78 -18.77 6.73
C TYR A 530 12.08 -20.15 6.14
N LYS A 531 12.69 -21.05 6.93
CA LYS A 531 13.00 -22.42 6.50
C LYS A 531 11.74 -23.20 6.13
N ASN A 532 10.69 -23.09 6.95
CA ASN A 532 9.39 -23.72 6.67
C ASN A 532 8.78 -23.20 5.37
N ARG A 533 8.86 -21.89 5.10
CA ARG A 533 8.36 -21.30 3.86
C ARG A 533 9.13 -21.77 2.64
N VAL A 534 10.46 -21.78 2.71
CA VAL A 534 11.32 -22.28 1.64
C VAL A 534 11.00 -23.74 1.32
N GLU A 535 10.69 -24.56 2.34
CA GLU A 535 10.27 -25.95 2.12
C GLU A 535 8.86 -26.06 1.56
N LEU A 536 7.90 -25.28 2.06
CA LEU A 536 6.50 -25.30 1.61
C LEU A 536 6.34 -24.93 0.13
N TRP A 537 7.27 -24.13 -0.41
CA TRP A 537 7.23 -23.67 -1.80
C TRP A 537 8.06 -24.51 -2.77
N LYS A 538 8.74 -25.56 -2.29
CA LYS A 538 9.30 -26.61 -3.16
C LYS A 538 8.19 -27.53 -3.63
#